data_AF-A0A969XH74-F1
#
_entry.id   AF-A0A969XH74-F1
#
_cell.length_a   1.000
_cell.length_b   1.000
_cell.length_c   1.000
_cell.angle_alpha   90.00
_cell.angle_beta   90.00
_cell.angle_gamma   90.00
#
_symmetry.space_group_name_H-M   'P 1'
#
loop_
_entity.id
_entity.type
_entity.pdbx_description
1 polymer ?
#
loop_
_entity_poly.entity_id
_entity_poly.type
_entity_poly.pdbx_seq_one_letter_code
_entity_poly.pdbx_strand_id
1 'polypeptide(L)'
;MRTNGASRDLAQAIKELALQSGAALVGIAPIERFDPQPPYYDQAPRGHDPRDFVPNAKSVISFAQPVLNAVMDAPAALADIDVEMVPPDIKYPYLEMLYQTVGHRVQDYMLEQIGQVVGQMVQLEGFETMIFPTTGLHPHMAPTGIGLREEGMTEQQIWQGPSKKWADKYSPFRYSFGPLSHRHAATRAG
;
A
#
# COMPACT_ATOMS: atom_id res chain seq x y z
N MET A 1 2.18 -18.50 -33.02
CA MET A 1 1.72 -17.14 -33.36
C MET A 1 0.30 -16.78 -32.86
N ARG A 2 -0.45 -17.68 -32.18
CA ARG A 2 -1.79 -17.41 -31.63
C ARG A 2 -1.82 -16.87 -30.18
N THR A 3 -0.71 -16.93 -29.46
CA THR A 3 -0.61 -16.58 -28.02
C THR A 3 -0.71 -15.08 -27.74
N ASN A 4 -0.27 -14.22 -28.67
CA ASN A 4 -0.25 -12.77 -28.47
C ASN A 4 -1.64 -12.11 -28.45
N GLY A 5 -2.66 -12.75 -29.02
CA GLY A 5 -4.05 -12.26 -29.00
C GLY A 5 -4.65 -12.44 -27.60
N ALA A 6 -4.69 -13.67 -27.12
CA ALA A 6 -5.26 -14.02 -25.81
C ALA A 6 -4.62 -13.24 -24.64
N SER A 7 -3.30 -13.04 -24.65
CA SER A 7 -2.63 -12.24 -23.60
C SER A 7 -2.99 -10.75 -23.66
N ARG A 8 -3.21 -10.19 -24.86
CA ARG A 8 -3.66 -8.79 -25.01
C ARG A 8 -5.11 -8.64 -24.56
N ASP A 9 -5.95 -9.61 -24.91
CA ASP A 9 -7.36 -9.62 -24.52
C ASP A 9 -7.50 -9.72 -22.99
N LEU A 10 -6.71 -10.58 -22.34
CA LEU A 10 -6.67 -10.67 -20.88
C LEU A 10 -6.15 -9.38 -20.22
N ALA A 11 -5.04 -8.81 -20.72
CA ALA A 11 -4.50 -7.57 -20.17
C ALA A 11 -5.50 -6.40 -20.28
N GLN A 12 -6.28 -6.36 -21.35
CA GLN A 12 -7.34 -5.38 -21.53
C GLN A 12 -8.50 -5.62 -20.55
N ALA A 13 -8.96 -6.87 -20.41
CA ALA A 13 -10.01 -7.24 -19.46
C ALA A 13 -9.63 -6.92 -18.00
N ILE A 14 -8.37 -7.15 -17.61
CA ILE A 14 -7.83 -6.77 -16.29
C ILE A 14 -7.98 -5.26 -16.07
N LYS A 15 -7.54 -4.45 -17.04
CA LYS A 15 -7.62 -2.99 -16.93
C LYS A 15 -9.05 -2.49 -16.86
N GLU A 16 -9.92 -3.02 -17.71
CA GLU A 16 -11.34 -2.65 -17.73
C GLU A 16 -12.02 -2.98 -16.41
N LEU A 17 -11.80 -4.19 -15.87
CA LEU A 17 -12.37 -4.58 -14.58
C LEU A 17 -11.85 -3.70 -13.44
N ALA A 18 -10.55 -3.41 -13.41
CA ALA A 18 -9.97 -2.55 -12.38
C ALA A 18 -10.53 -1.13 -12.43
N LEU A 19 -10.67 -0.56 -13.64
CA LEU A 19 -11.28 0.76 -13.85
C LEU A 19 -12.76 0.77 -13.43
N GLN A 20 -13.53 -0.24 -13.83
CA GLN A 20 -14.93 -0.39 -13.42
C GLN A 20 -15.09 -0.56 -11.90
N SER A 21 -14.10 -1.18 -11.26
CA SER A 21 -14.06 -1.38 -9.80
C SER A 21 -13.63 -0.14 -9.02
N GLY A 22 -13.27 0.96 -9.70
CA GLY A 22 -12.99 2.25 -9.08
C GLY A 22 -11.56 2.75 -9.22
N ALA A 23 -10.64 1.99 -9.84
CA ALA A 23 -9.31 2.50 -10.15
C ALA A 23 -9.39 3.66 -11.16
N ALA A 24 -8.54 4.67 -10.99
CA ALA A 24 -8.39 5.77 -11.95
C ALA A 24 -7.24 5.53 -12.94
N LEU A 25 -6.25 4.73 -12.54
CA LEU A 25 -5.10 4.36 -13.35
C LEU A 25 -4.75 2.90 -13.10
N VAL A 26 -4.38 2.18 -14.16
CA VAL A 26 -4.01 0.76 -14.10
C VAL A 26 -2.82 0.48 -15.02
N GLY A 27 -1.74 -0.02 -14.44
CA GLY A 27 -0.52 -0.47 -15.10
C GLY A 27 -0.34 -1.99 -14.96
N ILE A 28 0.23 -2.62 -15.98
CA ILE A 28 0.67 -4.02 -15.93
C ILE A 28 2.10 -4.03 -16.42
N ALA A 29 3.02 -4.40 -15.53
CA ALA A 29 4.44 -4.48 -15.82
C ALA A 29 4.91 -5.94 -15.88
N PRO A 30 5.86 -6.26 -16.76
CA PRO A 30 6.57 -7.53 -16.70
C PRO A 30 7.49 -7.57 -15.46
N ILE A 31 7.72 -8.76 -14.90
CA ILE A 31 8.44 -8.93 -13.63
C ILE A 31 9.87 -8.39 -13.68
N GLU A 32 10.48 -8.36 -14.86
CA GLU A 32 11.83 -7.85 -15.09
C GLU A 32 11.95 -6.36 -14.71
N ARG A 33 10.85 -5.61 -14.61
CA ARG A 33 10.84 -4.24 -14.05
C ARG A 33 11.32 -4.14 -12.60
N PHE A 34 11.34 -5.25 -11.87
CA PHE A 34 11.86 -5.35 -10.51
C PHE A 34 13.35 -5.72 -10.45
N ASP A 35 13.95 -6.11 -11.58
CA ASP A 35 15.40 -6.30 -11.69
C ASP A 35 16.14 -4.95 -11.80
N PRO A 36 17.44 -4.90 -11.45
CA PRO A 36 18.28 -3.72 -11.66
C PRO A 36 18.36 -3.33 -13.14
N GLN A 37 17.80 -2.19 -13.52
CA GLN A 37 17.86 -1.66 -14.89
C GLN A 37 17.60 -0.15 -14.93
N PRO A 38 18.05 0.59 -15.96
CA PRO A 38 17.79 2.02 -16.04
C PRO A 38 16.28 2.37 -15.93
N PRO A 39 15.90 3.44 -15.20
CA PRO A 39 16.75 4.36 -14.44
C PRO A 39 17.07 3.89 -13.00
N TYR A 40 16.57 2.73 -12.58
CA TYR A 40 16.66 2.18 -11.22
C TYR A 40 17.61 0.98 -11.16
N TYR A 41 18.88 1.23 -10.82
CA TYR A 41 19.92 0.20 -10.76
C TYR A 41 19.98 -0.56 -9.42
N ASP A 42 19.03 -0.31 -8.52
CA ASP A 42 18.87 -1.06 -7.29
C ASP A 42 18.05 -2.33 -7.49
N GLN A 43 18.31 -3.35 -6.68
CA GLN A 43 17.49 -4.56 -6.59
C GLN A 43 16.45 -4.39 -5.50
N ALA A 44 15.31 -5.07 -5.63
CA ALA A 44 14.38 -5.22 -4.52
C ALA A 44 15.14 -5.86 -3.33
N PRO A 45 15.03 -5.31 -2.11
CA PRO A 45 15.52 -5.97 -0.91
C PRO A 45 14.95 -7.38 -0.77
N ARG A 46 15.75 -8.29 -0.20
CA ARG A 46 15.33 -9.68 0.00
C ARG A 46 14.04 -9.76 0.82
N GLY A 47 13.05 -10.51 0.33
CA GLY A 47 11.72 -10.62 0.93
C GLY A 47 10.74 -9.53 0.45
N HIS A 48 11.12 -8.74 -0.55
CA HIS A 48 10.30 -7.68 -1.14
C HIS A 48 10.23 -7.76 -2.67
N ASP A 49 10.87 -8.74 -3.30
CA ASP A 49 10.64 -9.01 -4.72
C ASP A 49 9.29 -9.72 -4.88
N PRO A 50 8.47 -9.42 -5.89
CA PRO A 50 7.21 -10.16 -6.10
C PRO A 50 7.42 -11.68 -6.23
N ARG A 51 8.59 -12.12 -6.72
CA ARG A 51 8.98 -13.54 -6.79
C ARG A 51 9.28 -14.16 -5.43
N ASP A 52 9.49 -13.37 -4.37
CA ASP A 52 9.61 -13.90 -3.00
C ASP A 52 8.24 -14.36 -2.44
N PHE A 53 7.13 -13.84 -2.99
CA PHE A 53 5.76 -14.17 -2.57
C PHE A 53 5.10 -15.17 -3.52
N VAL A 54 5.25 -14.96 -4.83
CA VAL A 54 4.75 -15.84 -5.89
C VAL A 54 5.96 -16.27 -6.73
N PRO A 55 6.59 -17.43 -6.45
CA PRO A 55 7.88 -17.82 -7.03
C PRO A 55 7.99 -17.76 -8.56
N ASN A 56 6.88 -17.97 -9.25
CA ASN A 56 6.82 -17.98 -10.71
C ASN A 56 6.24 -16.69 -11.31
N ALA A 57 6.11 -15.61 -10.53
CA ALA A 57 5.53 -14.34 -10.97
C ALA A 57 6.14 -13.87 -12.30
N LYS A 58 5.27 -13.47 -13.23
CA LYS A 58 5.64 -12.94 -14.57
C LYS A 58 5.27 -11.49 -14.78
N SER A 59 4.35 -10.99 -13.98
CA SER A 59 3.85 -9.63 -14.10
C SER A 59 3.38 -9.10 -12.76
N VAL A 60 3.39 -7.78 -12.63
CA VAL A 60 2.77 -7.04 -11.52
C VAL A 60 1.69 -6.14 -12.10
N ILE A 61 0.51 -6.21 -11.50
CA ILE A 61 -0.61 -5.30 -11.80
C ILE A 61 -0.58 -4.22 -10.71
N SER A 62 -0.53 -2.95 -11.12
CA SER A 62 -0.61 -1.81 -10.22
C SER A 62 -1.78 -0.94 -10.61
N PHE A 63 -2.48 -0.40 -9.63
CA PHE A 63 -3.59 0.49 -9.84
C PHE A 63 -3.62 1.56 -8.75
N ALA A 64 -4.23 2.70 -9.07
CA ALA A 64 -4.29 3.84 -8.18
C ALA A 64 -5.71 4.44 -8.14
N GLN A 65 -6.07 4.97 -6.98
CA GLN A 65 -7.25 5.79 -6.78
C GLN A 65 -6.85 7.18 -6.25
N PRO A 66 -7.50 8.25 -6.71
CA PRO A 66 -7.27 9.57 -6.17
C PRO A 66 -7.96 9.71 -4.81
N VAL A 67 -7.26 10.33 -3.86
CA VAL A 67 -7.92 10.89 -2.68
C VAL A 67 -8.81 12.05 -3.14
N LEU A 68 -10.00 12.16 -2.56
CA LEU A 68 -10.91 13.26 -2.86
C LEU A 68 -10.23 14.60 -2.51
N ASN A 69 -10.25 15.58 -3.43
CA ASN A 69 -9.60 16.87 -3.21
C ASN A 69 -10.02 17.53 -1.90
N ALA A 70 -11.32 17.52 -1.57
CA ALA A 70 -11.82 18.09 -0.33
C ALA A 70 -11.23 17.44 0.94
N VAL A 71 -10.85 16.16 0.89
CA VAL A 71 -10.19 15.47 2.01
C VAL A 71 -8.74 15.95 2.17
N MET A 72 -8.08 16.28 1.06
CA MET A 72 -6.73 16.87 1.07
C MET A 72 -6.77 18.33 1.54
N ASP A 73 -7.79 19.08 1.13
CA ASP A 73 -7.87 20.53 1.34
C ASP A 73 -8.45 20.90 2.71
N ALA A 74 -9.33 20.05 3.28
CA ALA A 74 -10.05 20.37 4.51
C ALA A 74 -9.14 20.67 5.72
N PRO A 75 -8.05 19.92 6.00
CA PRO A 75 -7.17 20.27 7.12
C PRO A 75 -6.57 21.67 6.99
N ALA A 76 -6.18 22.09 5.78
CA ALA A 76 -5.65 23.42 5.54
C ALA A 76 -6.74 24.50 5.67
N ALA A 77 -7.93 24.26 5.10
CA ALA A 77 -9.05 25.18 5.19
C ALA A 77 -9.54 25.41 6.63
N LEU A 78 -9.38 24.41 7.51
CA LEU A 78 -9.80 24.45 8.91
C LEU A 78 -8.68 24.83 9.89
N ALA A 79 -7.43 24.90 9.42
CA ALA A 79 -6.27 25.17 10.28
C ALA A 79 -6.37 26.55 10.97
N ASP A 80 -6.83 27.56 10.23
CA ASP A 80 -6.81 28.97 10.67
C ASP A 80 -8.15 29.45 11.27
N ILE A 81 -9.12 28.54 11.46
CA ILE A 81 -10.40 28.87 12.11
C ILE A 81 -10.57 28.11 13.42
N ASP A 82 -11.44 28.65 14.28
CA ASP A 82 -11.94 27.93 15.44
C ASP A 82 -12.97 26.90 14.97
N VAL A 83 -12.69 25.63 15.28
CA VAL A 83 -13.60 24.52 15.00
C VAL A 83 -14.49 24.34 16.22
N GLU A 84 -15.76 24.74 16.12
CA GLU A 84 -16.71 24.65 17.23
C GLU A 84 -16.79 23.21 17.77
N MET A 85 -16.88 23.08 19.11
CA MET A 85 -16.89 21.80 19.84
C MET A 85 -15.58 20.98 19.78
N VAL A 86 -14.52 21.47 19.12
CA VAL A 86 -13.19 20.85 19.16
C VAL A 86 -12.28 21.69 20.04
N PRO A 87 -11.81 21.17 21.19
CA PRO A 87 -10.85 21.87 22.04
C PRO A 87 -9.59 22.29 21.25
N PRO A 88 -9.06 23.53 21.45
CA PRO A 88 -7.93 24.04 20.67
C PRO A 88 -6.67 23.18 20.75
N ASP A 89 -6.45 22.51 21.89
CA ASP A 89 -5.30 21.64 22.17
C ASP A 89 -5.31 20.33 21.38
N ILE A 90 -6.48 19.89 20.89
CA ILE A 90 -6.60 18.68 20.05
C ILE A 90 -6.99 18.95 18.61
N LYS A 91 -7.15 20.21 18.20
CA LYS A 91 -7.62 20.59 16.85
C LYS A 91 -6.77 19.95 15.74
N TYR A 92 -5.44 20.06 15.82
CA TYR A 92 -4.57 19.50 14.78
C TYR A 92 -4.62 17.97 14.73
N PRO A 93 -4.47 17.22 15.84
CA PRO A 93 -4.69 15.76 15.83
C PRO A 93 -6.07 15.35 15.30
N TYR A 94 -7.12 16.13 15.61
CA TYR A 94 -8.46 15.88 15.08
C TYR A 94 -8.53 16.04 13.55
N LEU A 95 -7.92 17.10 12.99
CA LEU A 95 -7.85 17.32 11.55
C LEU A 95 -6.97 16.27 10.85
N GLU A 96 -5.89 15.83 11.48
CA GLU A 96 -5.07 14.70 10.99
C GLU A 96 -5.90 13.41 10.93
N MET A 97 -6.75 13.17 11.92
CA MET A 97 -7.63 11.99 11.94
C MET A 97 -8.68 11.98 10.82
N LEU A 98 -9.13 13.15 10.35
CA LEU A 98 -10.01 13.25 9.20
C LEU A 98 -9.31 12.69 7.95
N TYR A 99 -8.10 13.18 7.66
CA TYR A 99 -7.30 12.68 6.54
C TYR A 99 -6.94 11.20 6.74
N GLN A 100 -6.51 10.79 7.94
CA GLN A 100 -6.14 9.40 8.21
C GLN A 100 -7.31 8.43 8.00
N THR A 101 -8.53 8.85 8.34
CA THR A 101 -9.71 8.00 8.15
C THR A 101 -10.16 7.97 6.70
N VAL A 102 -10.38 9.12 6.09
CA VAL A 102 -11.03 9.20 4.76
C VAL A 102 -10.02 9.15 3.62
N GLY A 103 -8.85 9.75 3.80
CA GLY A 103 -7.80 9.85 2.78
C GLY A 103 -6.83 8.67 2.76
N HIS A 104 -6.63 8.01 3.91
CA HIS A 104 -5.80 6.81 3.99
C HIS A 104 -6.61 5.53 4.16
N ARG A 105 -7.22 5.32 5.33
CA ARG A 105 -7.79 4.00 5.68
C ARG A 105 -8.92 3.55 4.74
N VAL A 106 -9.86 4.43 4.41
CA VAL A 106 -10.93 4.09 3.46
C VAL A 106 -10.36 3.78 2.07
N GLN A 107 -9.37 4.54 1.60
CA GLN A 107 -8.72 4.32 0.31
C GLN A 107 -8.00 2.97 0.28
N ASP A 108 -7.29 2.61 1.36
CA ASP A 108 -6.64 1.31 1.47
C ASP A 108 -7.65 0.16 1.36
N TYR A 109 -8.82 0.26 2.01
CA TYR A 109 -9.86 -0.77 1.86
C TYR A 109 -10.40 -0.86 0.43
N MET A 110 -10.58 0.27 -0.26
CA MET A 110 -11.05 0.28 -1.64
C MET A 110 -10.02 -0.35 -2.59
N LEU A 111 -8.73 -0.04 -2.41
CA LEU A 111 -7.65 -0.66 -3.18
C LEU A 111 -7.58 -2.17 -2.94
N GLU A 112 -7.75 -2.63 -1.71
CA GLU A 112 -7.85 -4.06 -1.39
C GLU A 112 -9.03 -4.73 -2.08
N GLN A 113 -10.20 -4.07 -2.11
CA GLN A 113 -11.38 -4.59 -2.81
C GLN A 113 -11.14 -4.71 -4.32
N ILE A 114 -10.56 -3.68 -4.96
CA ILE A 114 -10.18 -3.72 -6.37
C ILE A 114 -9.20 -4.86 -6.62
N GLY A 115 -8.15 -4.94 -5.81
CA GLY A 115 -7.15 -6.00 -5.91
C GLY A 115 -7.77 -7.38 -5.78
N GLN A 116 -8.67 -7.58 -4.83
CA GLN A 116 -9.33 -8.87 -4.60
C GLN A 116 -10.21 -9.28 -5.80
N VAL A 117 -11.01 -8.36 -6.34
CA VAL A 117 -11.87 -8.62 -7.51
C VAL A 117 -11.03 -8.96 -8.74
N VAL A 118 -10.00 -8.16 -9.03
CA VAL A 118 -9.09 -8.41 -10.15
C VAL A 118 -8.32 -9.71 -9.97
N GLY A 119 -7.79 -9.94 -8.76
CA GLY A 119 -7.02 -11.14 -8.43
C GLY A 119 -7.83 -12.42 -8.59
N GLN A 120 -9.10 -12.42 -8.18
CA GLN A 120 -10.00 -13.54 -8.40
C GLN A 120 -10.28 -13.80 -9.88
N MET A 121 -10.46 -12.74 -10.69
CA MET A 121 -10.64 -12.91 -12.14
C MET A 121 -9.40 -13.52 -12.79
N VAL A 122 -8.21 -13.00 -12.47
CA VAL A 122 -6.94 -13.52 -13.00
C VAL A 122 -6.70 -14.97 -12.54
N GLN A 123 -7.11 -15.31 -11.31
CA GLN A 123 -7.04 -16.68 -10.82
C GLN A 123 -7.99 -17.64 -11.54
N LEU A 124 -9.19 -17.19 -11.93
CA LEU A 124 -10.12 -17.97 -12.75
C LEU A 124 -9.58 -18.25 -14.15
N GLU A 125 -8.73 -17.37 -14.68
CA GLU A 125 -7.98 -17.57 -15.93
C GLU A 125 -6.77 -18.50 -15.77
N GLY A 126 -6.57 -19.08 -14.57
CA GLY A 126 -5.58 -20.11 -14.29
C GLY A 126 -4.22 -19.61 -13.80
N PHE A 127 -4.11 -18.33 -13.42
CA PHE A 127 -2.87 -17.74 -12.93
C PHE A 127 -2.82 -17.70 -11.40
N GLU A 128 -1.71 -18.17 -10.83
CA GLU A 128 -1.42 -17.95 -9.41
C GLU A 128 -1.26 -16.46 -9.13
N THR A 129 -2.08 -15.93 -8.21
CA THR A 129 -2.19 -14.49 -7.97
C THR A 129 -2.27 -14.19 -6.49
N MET A 130 -1.67 -13.07 -6.08
CA MET A 130 -1.72 -12.54 -4.73
C MET A 130 -1.89 -11.02 -4.80
N ILE A 131 -2.57 -10.44 -3.81
CA ILE A 131 -2.62 -9.00 -3.60
C ILE A 131 -1.70 -8.60 -2.45
N PHE A 132 -1.10 -7.42 -2.54
CA PHE A 132 -0.39 -6.83 -1.41
C PHE A 132 -1.40 -6.00 -0.59
N PRO A 133 -1.50 -6.22 0.73
CA PRO A 133 -2.42 -5.47 1.58
C PRO A 133 -1.98 -4.01 1.69
N THR A 134 -2.93 -3.09 1.60
CA THR A 134 -2.69 -1.65 1.73
C THR A 134 -3.05 -1.15 3.12
N THR A 135 -3.92 -1.86 3.85
CA THR A 135 -4.32 -1.54 5.24
C THR A 135 -3.24 -1.85 6.29
N GLY A 136 -2.04 -2.25 5.84
CA GLY A 136 -0.87 -2.51 6.67
C GLY A 136 -0.77 -3.94 7.21
N LEU A 137 0.45 -4.37 7.50
CA LEU A 137 0.77 -5.61 8.19
C LEU A 137 1.36 -5.26 9.55
N HIS A 138 0.51 -4.80 10.47
CA HIS A 138 0.95 -4.42 11.80
C HIS A 138 0.81 -5.59 12.78
N PRO A 139 1.85 -5.89 13.59
CA PRO A 139 1.70 -6.76 14.75
C PRO A 139 0.60 -6.23 15.69
N HIS A 140 -0.05 -7.14 16.42
CA HIS A 140 -1.12 -6.80 17.36
C HIS A 140 -0.68 -5.71 18.35
N MET A 141 -1.42 -4.59 18.40
CA MET A 141 -1.17 -3.53 19.37
C MET A 141 -1.72 -3.94 20.74
N ALA A 142 -0.94 -3.71 21.80
CA ALA A 142 -1.38 -3.96 23.16
C ALA A 142 -2.61 -3.08 23.49
N PRO A 143 -3.75 -3.66 23.91
CA PRO A 143 -4.95 -2.89 24.27
C PRO A 143 -4.70 -1.85 25.36
N THR A 144 -3.71 -2.13 26.24
CA THR A 144 -3.30 -1.28 27.35
C THR A 144 -2.28 -0.21 26.93
N GLY A 145 -1.68 -0.33 25.75
CA GLY A 145 -0.57 0.51 25.30
C GLY A 145 0.77 0.25 26.02
N ILE A 146 0.84 -0.74 26.93
CA ILE A 146 2.03 -1.01 27.78
C ILE A 146 3.01 -1.98 27.08
N GLY A 147 2.54 -2.80 26.13
CA GLY A 147 3.39 -3.60 25.24
C GLY A 147 4.06 -4.80 25.91
N LEU A 148 3.30 -5.55 26.73
CA LEU A 148 3.72 -6.82 27.28
C LEU A 148 3.51 -7.94 26.24
N ARG A 149 4.42 -8.92 26.17
CA ARG A 149 4.45 -9.99 25.16
C ARG A 149 3.11 -10.73 24.96
N GLU A 150 2.31 -10.82 26.01
CA GLU A 150 1.01 -11.52 26.01
C GLU A 150 -0.17 -10.62 25.61
N GLU A 151 -0.02 -9.30 25.68
CA GLU A 151 -1.07 -8.32 25.36
C GLU A 151 -0.92 -7.73 23.95
N GLY A 152 0.31 -7.69 23.42
CA GLY A 152 0.65 -7.08 22.13
C GLY A 152 1.83 -6.13 22.25
N MET A 153 2.12 -5.37 21.21
CA MET A 153 3.20 -4.40 21.17
C MET A 153 2.67 -2.97 21.39
N THR A 154 3.46 -2.09 21.99
CA THR A 154 3.16 -0.65 21.92
C THR A 154 3.28 -0.16 20.48
N GLU A 155 2.67 0.97 20.16
CA GLU A 155 2.85 1.62 18.86
C GLU A 155 4.34 1.86 18.56
N GLN A 156 5.11 2.35 19.54
CA GLN A 156 6.54 2.54 19.39
C GLN A 156 7.26 1.21 19.07
N GLN A 157 6.90 0.12 19.73
CA GLN A 157 7.50 -1.20 19.48
C GLN A 157 7.13 -1.75 18.11
N ILE A 158 5.92 -1.46 17.60
CA ILE A 158 5.51 -1.85 16.25
C ILE A 158 6.41 -1.18 15.20
N TRP A 159 6.71 0.10 15.37
CA TRP A 159 7.48 0.88 14.40
C TRP A 159 9.00 0.75 14.55
N GLN A 160 9.49 0.62 15.78
CA GLN A 160 10.92 0.64 16.11
C GLN A 160 11.48 -0.73 16.50
N GLY A 161 10.59 -1.69 16.73
CA GLY A 161 10.89 -2.99 17.32
C GLY A 161 10.93 -2.92 18.84
N PRO A 162 11.10 -4.06 19.54
CA PRO A 162 11.20 -4.10 21.00
C PRO A 162 12.40 -3.30 21.55
N SER A 163 13.34 -2.89 20.69
CA SER A 163 14.39 -1.92 21.01
C SER A 163 14.82 -1.14 19.76
N LYS A 164 15.32 0.08 19.96
CA LYS A 164 15.80 0.99 18.89
C LYS A 164 16.88 0.38 17.97
N LYS A 165 17.63 -0.62 18.46
CA LYS A 165 18.64 -1.37 17.67
C LYS A 165 18.08 -1.89 16.34
N TRP A 166 16.80 -2.25 16.28
CA TRP A 166 16.18 -2.78 15.07
C TRP A 166 15.87 -1.69 14.05
N ALA A 167 15.27 -0.58 14.48
CA ALA A 167 15.14 0.63 13.65
C ALA A 167 16.50 1.10 13.12
N ASP A 168 17.53 1.17 13.97
CA ASP A 168 18.88 1.59 13.54
C ASP A 168 19.51 0.63 12.51
N LYS A 169 19.22 -0.67 12.61
CA LYS A 169 19.79 -1.70 11.74
C LYS A 169 19.06 -1.85 10.40
N TYR A 170 17.73 -1.78 10.41
CA TYR A 170 16.89 -2.16 9.26
C TYR A 170 16.19 -0.97 8.59
N SER A 171 16.04 0.17 9.27
CA SER A 171 15.49 1.37 8.64
C SER A 171 16.60 2.14 7.93
N PRO A 172 16.46 2.45 6.62
CA PRO A 172 17.39 3.35 5.96
C PRO A 172 17.37 4.77 6.56
N PHE A 173 16.28 5.12 7.28
CA PHE A 173 16.10 6.42 7.91
C PHE A 173 16.36 6.42 9.43
N ARG A 174 16.68 5.26 10.01
CA ARG A 174 17.04 5.08 11.44
C ARG A 174 15.96 5.48 12.45
N TYR A 175 14.69 5.55 12.05
CA TYR A 175 13.58 5.88 12.97
C TYR A 175 12.43 4.87 12.95
N SER A 176 12.14 4.19 11.84
CA SER A 176 11.14 3.11 11.78
C SER A 176 11.48 2.10 10.68
N PHE A 177 11.41 0.80 10.96
CA PHE A 177 11.40 -0.18 9.88
C PHE A 177 9.98 -0.25 9.30
N GLY A 178 9.87 -0.38 7.98
CA GLY A 178 8.60 -0.37 7.29
C GLY A 178 8.72 -1.09 5.95
N PRO A 179 7.60 -1.54 5.37
CA PRO A 179 7.62 -2.24 4.10
C PRO A 179 8.25 -1.35 3.01
N LEU A 180 8.86 -1.99 2.01
CA LEU A 180 9.23 -1.32 0.76
C LEU A 180 8.04 -0.48 0.30
N SER A 181 8.22 0.82 0.12
CA SER A 181 7.09 1.71 -0.09
C SER A 181 6.26 1.30 -1.31
N HIS A 182 4.93 1.40 -1.22
CA HIS A 182 4.01 1.29 -2.35
C HIS A 182 4.49 2.10 -3.57
N ARG A 183 5.18 3.21 -3.32
CA ARG A 183 5.86 4.04 -4.31
C ARG A 183 6.91 3.29 -5.14
N HIS A 184 7.75 2.42 -4.57
CA HIS A 184 8.73 1.64 -5.35
C HIS A 184 8.03 0.66 -6.30
N ALA A 185 6.99 -0.03 -5.81
CA ALA A 185 6.19 -0.94 -6.63
C ALA A 185 5.46 -0.19 -7.75
N ALA A 186 4.78 0.93 -7.44
CA ALA A 186 4.08 1.75 -8.42
C ALA A 186 5.04 2.34 -9.47
N THR A 187 6.18 2.89 -9.03
CA THR A 187 7.17 3.48 -9.94
C THR A 187 7.74 2.45 -10.93
N ARG A 188 7.95 1.21 -10.48
CA ARG A 188 8.41 0.12 -11.34
C ARG A 188 7.29 -0.44 -12.20
N ALA A 189 6.06 -0.51 -11.70
CA ALA A 189 4.90 -0.97 -12.45
C ALA A 189 4.50 -0.04 -13.61
N GLY A 190 4.83 1.27 -13.50
CA GLY A 190 4.49 2.29 -14.50
C GLY A 190 3.06 2.76 -14.36
#